data_AF-A0A9D2B000-F1
#
_entry.id   AF-A0A9D2B000-F1
#
_cell.length_a   1.000
_cell.length_b   1.000
_cell.length_c   1.000
_cell.angle_alpha   90.00
_cell.angle_beta   90.00
_cell.angle_gamma   90.00
#
_symmetry.space_group_name_H-M   'P 1'
#
loop_
_entity.id
_entity.type
_entity.pdbx_description
1 polymer ?
#
loop_
_entity_poly.entity_id
_entity_poly.type
_entity_poly.pdbx_seq_one_letter_code
_entity_poly.pdbx_strand_id
1 'polypeptide(L)'
;MLAFNQKEAKVRCECGEEITAPTQDFELETECYEHGSEGMGVDTVYTFSYEFTCPKCGRDITITVSADEYPEGVCNYSDPSISEGAEFIGEAPSVAVDHTPPEDER
;
A
#
# COMPACT_ATOMS: atom_id res chain seq x y z
N MET A 1 12.75 5.26 -1.17
CA MET A 1 11.45 5.55 -0.50
C MET A 1 10.39 4.78 -1.26
N LEU A 2 9.43 4.11 -0.62
CA LEU A 2 8.34 3.44 -1.35
C LEU A 2 7.37 4.45 -1.93
N ALA A 3 6.84 4.16 -3.11
CA ALA A 3 5.78 4.92 -3.76
C ALA A 3 4.72 3.99 -4.32
N PHE A 4 3.46 4.44 -4.31
CA PHE A 4 2.40 3.78 -5.05
C PHE A 4 2.63 3.92 -6.56
N ASN A 5 2.41 2.84 -7.30
CA ASN A 5 2.43 2.85 -8.76
C ASN A 5 1.22 3.60 -9.35
N GLN A 6 0.12 3.67 -8.59
CA GLN A 6 -1.11 4.36 -8.95
C GLN A 6 -1.34 5.59 -8.07
N LYS A 7 -1.99 6.62 -8.62
CA LYS A 7 -2.40 7.83 -7.86
C LYS A 7 -3.69 7.64 -7.08
N GLU A 8 -4.47 6.63 -7.44
CA GLU A 8 -5.77 6.33 -6.89
C GLU A 8 -6.04 4.83 -6.96
N ALA A 9 -6.74 4.30 -5.97
CA ALA A 9 -7.34 2.98 -5.99
C ALA A 9 -8.83 3.13 -6.31
N LYS A 10 -9.35 2.32 -7.25
CA LYS A 10 -10.77 2.28 -7.57
C LYS A 10 -11.42 1.08 -6.90
N VAL A 11 -12.52 1.32 -6.23
CA VAL A 11 -13.21 0.32 -5.42
C VAL A 11 -14.69 0.30 -5.77
N ARG A 12 -15.27 -0.89 -5.89
CA ARG A 12 -16.72 -1.07 -5.96
C ARG A 12 -17.21 -1.71 -4.67
N CYS A 13 -18.12 -1.04 -3.97
CA CYS A 13 -18.86 -1.64 -2.86
C CYS A 13 -19.92 -2.60 -3.42
N GLU A 14 -20.28 -3.66 -2.66
CA GLU A 14 -21.35 -4.59 -3.02
C GLU A 14 -22.71 -3.93 -3.29
N CYS A 15 -22.98 -2.75 -2.73
CA CYS A 15 -24.19 -1.99 -3.05
C CYS A 15 -24.16 -1.35 -4.46
N GLY A 16 -23.08 -1.57 -5.21
CA GLY A 16 -22.81 -1.05 -6.55
C GLY A 16 -22.31 0.40 -6.58
N GLU A 17 -21.93 0.98 -5.43
CA GLU A 17 -21.29 2.31 -5.42
C GLU A 17 -19.82 2.17 -5.79
N GLU A 18 -19.32 3.05 -6.65
CA GLU A 18 -17.91 3.10 -7.03
C GLU A 18 -17.23 4.28 -6.33
N ILE A 19 -16.13 4.02 -5.65
CA ILE A 19 -15.36 5.00 -4.88
C ILE A 19 -13.94 5.06 -5.45
N THR A 20 -13.40 6.28 -5.50
CA THR A 20 -12.00 6.54 -5.85
C THR A 20 -11.28 6.98 -4.58
N ALA A 21 -10.30 6.19 -4.14
CA ALA A 21 -9.48 6.46 -2.96
C ALA A 21 -8.11 7.01 -3.43
N PRO A 22 -7.78 8.28 -3.16
CA PRO A 22 -6.46 8.84 -3.51
C PRO A 22 -5.37 8.15 -2.68
N THR A 23 -4.30 7.67 -3.33
CA THR A 23 -3.23 6.94 -2.62
C THR A 23 -2.43 7.84 -1.66
N GLN A 24 -2.52 9.16 -1.82
CA GLN A 24 -1.92 10.14 -0.92
C GLN A 24 -2.64 10.23 0.44
N ASP A 25 -3.89 9.76 0.52
CA ASP A 25 -4.67 9.77 1.75
C ASP A 25 -4.46 8.50 2.59
N PHE A 26 -3.66 7.55 2.10
CA PHE A 26 -3.34 6.33 2.85
C PHE A 26 -2.38 6.66 3.99
N GLU A 27 -2.71 6.16 5.17
CA GLU A 27 -1.85 6.23 6.34
C GLU A 27 -0.75 5.17 6.22
N LEU A 28 0.48 5.54 6.56
CA LEU A 28 1.64 4.65 6.50
C LEU A 28 2.07 4.25 7.91
N GLU A 29 2.09 2.94 8.15
CA GLU A 29 2.74 2.32 9.29
C GLU A 29 4.01 1.58 8.84
N THR A 30 5.06 1.60 9.66
CA THR A 30 6.36 1.00 9.33
C THR A 30 6.89 0.22 10.51
N GLU A 31 7.30 -1.02 10.26
CA GLU A 31 7.91 -1.91 11.24
C GLU A 31 9.28 -2.38 10.75
N CYS A 32 10.30 -2.27 11.59
CA CYS A 32 11.67 -2.68 11.26
C CYS A 32 12.08 -3.88 12.11
N TYR A 33 12.67 -4.89 11.46
CA TYR A 33 13.17 -6.11 12.10
C TYR A 33 14.65 -6.30 11.78
N GLU A 34 15.48 -6.46 12.82
CA GLU A 34 16.90 -6.75 12.68
C GLU A 34 17.14 -8.27 12.71
N HIS A 35 17.70 -8.82 11.63
CA HIS A 35 17.98 -10.26 11.50
C HIS A 35 19.34 -10.68 12.09
N GLY A 36 20.00 -9.80 12.86
CA GLY A 36 21.30 -10.07 13.49
C GLY A 36 22.44 -10.26 12.48
N SER A 37 23.53 -10.93 12.91
CA SER A 37 24.75 -11.09 12.09
C SER A 37 24.60 -12.02 10.88
N GLU A 38 23.51 -12.79 10.80
CA GLU A 38 23.23 -13.72 9.69
C GLU A 38 22.28 -13.11 8.65
N GLY A 39 21.68 -11.94 8.94
CA GLY A 39 20.80 -11.21 8.04
C GLY A 39 21.53 -10.48 6.91
N MET A 40 20.80 -10.15 5.85
CA MET A 40 21.29 -9.36 4.71
C MET A 40 21.12 -7.84 4.91
N GLY A 41 20.53 -7.41 6.03
CA GLY A 41 20.23 -6.01 6.34
C GLY A 41 19.03 -5.92 7.27
N VAL A 42 18.48 -4.71 7.40
CA VAL A 42 17.19 -4.48 8.05
C VAL A 42 16.08 -4.97 7.12
N ASP A 43 15.10 -5.65 7.70
CA ASP A 43 13.85 -6.00 7.06
C ASP A 43 12.81 -4.96 7.46
N THR A 44 12.29 -4.21 6.49
CA THR A 44 11.31 -3.16 6.75
C THR A 44 9.98 -3.54 6.12
N VAL A 45 8.95 -3.67 6.95
CA VAL A 45 7.58 -3.90 6.52
C VAL A 45 6.84 -2.57 6.53
N TYR A 46 6.17 -2.29 5.41
CA TYR A 46 5.35 -1.11 5.22
C TYR A 46 3.90 -1.54 5.07
N THR A 47 3.02 -0.91 5.84
CA THR A 47 1.58 -1.13 5.77
C THR A 47 0.91 0.20 5.48
N PHE A 48 0.33 0.32 4.29
CA PHE A 48 -0.49 1.45 3.90
C PHE A 48 -1.96 1.11 4.12
N SER A 49 -2.71 1.94 4.83
CA SER A 49 -4.12 1.72 5.11
C SER A 49 -4.97 2.92 4.73
N TYR A 50 -6.19 2.67 4.26
CA TYR A 50 -7.19 3.70 4.02
C TYR A 50 -8.57 3.20 4.40
N GLU A 51 -9.21 3.93 5.32
CA GLU A 51 -10.54 3.61 5.85
C GLU A 51 -11.56 4.66 5.43
N PHE A 52 -12.70 4.20 4.92
CA PHE A 52 -13.80 5.10 4.55
C PHE A 52 -15.16 4.41 4.67
N THR A 53 -16.20 5.21 4.89
CA THR A 53 -17.58 4.73 4.90
C THR A 53 -18.22 4.94 3.53
N CYS A 54 -18.78 3.88 2.94
CA CYS A 54 -19.50 3.94 1.67
C CYS A 54 -20.68 4.93 1.78
N PRO A 55 -20.73 5.98 0.94
CA PRO A 55 -21.73 7.04 1.07
C PRO A 55 -23.16 6.58 0.72
N LYS A 56 -23.30 5.44 0.00
CA LYS A 56 -24.60 4.92 -0.44
C LYS A 56 -25.25 3.98 0.57
N CYS A 57 -24.51 3.04 1.15
CA CYS A 57 -25.04 2.01 2.04
C CYS A 57 -24.56 2.13 3.49
N GLY A 58 -23.61 3.03 3.78
CA GLY A 58 -23.06 3.23 5.12
C GLY A 58 -22.12 2.12 5.60
N ARG A 59 -21.63 1.26 4.70
CA ARG A 59 -20.68 0.19 5.04
C ARG A 59 -19.27 0.78 5.18
N ASP A 60 -18.57 0.44 6.25
CA ASP A 60 -17.15 0.75 6.41
C ASP A 60 -16.29 -0.19 5.55
N ILE A 61 -15.35 0.39 4.82
CA ILE A 61 -14.45 -0.29 3.90
C ILE A 61 -13.01 0.10 4.25
N THR A 62 -12.14 -0.91 4.31
CA THR A 62 -10.71 -0.73 4.58
C THR A 62 -9.91 -1.29 3.40
N ILE A 63 -8.98 -0.49 2.88
CA ILE A 63 -7.98 -0.92 1.91
C ILE A 63 -6.65 -1.02 2.64
N THR A 64 -5.92 -2.12 2.46
CA THR A 64 -4.57 -2.29 3.01
C THR A 64 -3.61 -2.71 1.90
N VAL A 65 -2.45 -2.08 1.82
CA VAL A 65 -1.35 -2.52 0.95
C VAL A 65 -0.12 -2.76 1.79
N SER A 66 0.32 -4.01 1.84
CA SER A 66 1.52 -4.43 2.57
C SER A 66 2.70 -4.60 1.61
N ALA A 67 3.89 -4.18 2.03
CA ALA A 67 5.12 -4.38 1.27
C ALA A 67 6.29 -4.66 2.20
N ASP A 68 7.26 -5.44 1.73
CA ASP A 68 8.51 -5.67 2.44
C ASP A 68 9.72 -5.20 1.61
N GLU A 69 10.68 -4.62 2.32
CA GLU A 69 11.99 -4.26 1.83
C GLU A 69 13.05 -5.08 2.58
N TYR A 70 13.65 -6.05 1.88
CA TYR A 70 14.72 -6.87 2.46
C TYR A 70 15.69 -7.46 1.39
N PRO A 71 16.99 -7.13 1.43
CA PRO A 71 17.60 -6.13 2.30
C PRO A 71 17.16 -4.71 1.92
N GLU A 72 17.54 -3.73 2.74
CA GLU A 72 17.29 -2.31 2.47
C GLU A 72 17.57 -1.93 1.00
N GLY A 73 16.62 -1.22 0.39
CA GLY A 73 16.63 -0.81 -1.03
C GLY A 73 16.02 -1.79 -2.04
N VAL A 74 15.51 -2.96 -1.61
CA VAL A 74 14.90 -3.97 -2.49
C VAL A 74 13.48 -4.32 -2.03
N CYS A 75 12.45 -3.86 -2.76
CA CYS A 75 11.06 -4.28 -2.54
C CYS A 75 10.88 -5.72 -3.06
N ASN A 76 10.67 -6.71 -2.20
CA ASN A 76 10.42 -8.07 -2.70
C ASN A 76 8.93 -8.38 -2.86
N TYR A 77 8.06 -7.60 -2.21
CA TYR A 77 6.64 -7.93 -2.11
C TYR A 77 5.78 -6.67 -2.08
N SER A 78 4.62 -6.75 -2.72
CA SER A 78 3.51 -5.81 -2.55
C SER A 78 2.20 -6.58 -2.67
N ASP A 79 1.35 -6.49 -1.65
CA ASP A 79 0.10 -7.24 -1.55
C ASP A 79 -1.04 -6.33 -1.13
N PRO A 80 -1.97 -6.02 -2.05
CA PRO A 80 -3.18 -5.30 -1.74
C PRO A 80 -4.28 -6.23 -1.25
N SER A 81 -4.98 -5.79 -0.21
CA SER A 81 -6.20 -6.40 0.29
C SER A 81 -7.29 -5.35 0.52
N ILE A 82 -8.53 -5.80 0.51
CA ILE A 82 -9.70 -4.98 0.77
C ILE A 82 -10.68 -5.74 1.66
N SER A 83 -11.31 -5.03 2.59
CA SER A 83 -12.31 -5.59 3.50
C SER A 83 -13.47 -6.25 2.75
N GLU A 84 -14.11 -7.25 3.36
CA GLU A 84 -15.30 -7.88 2.81
C GLU A 84 -16.41 -6.88 2.46
N GLY A 85 -17.03 -7.08 1.31
CA GLY A 85 -18.11 -6.22 0.82
C GLY A 85 -17.67 -5.09 -0.09
N ALA A 86 -16.42 -5.13 -0.55
CA ALA A 86 -15.89 -4.31 -1.62
C ALA A 86 -14.88 -5.10 -2.47
N GLU A 87 -14.66 -4.66 -3.71
CA GLU A 87 -13.69 -5.22 -4.65
C GLU A 87 -12.92 -4.11 -5.36
N PHE A 88 -11.68 -4.38 -5.78
CA PHE A 88 -10.93 -3.45 -6.63
C PHE A 88 -11.50 -3.44 -8.05
N ILE A 89 -11.63 -2.26 -8.63
CA ILE A 89 -12.03 -2.08 -10.03
C ILE A 89 -10.77 -1.91 -10.87
N GLY A 90 -10.41 -2.95 -11.62
CA GLY A 90 -9.23 -2.94 -12.48
C GLY A 90 -7.98 -3.40 -11.74
N GLU A 91 -6.86 -2.71 -11.95
CA GLU A 91 -5.60 -3.04 -11.27
C GLU A 91 -5.67 -2.62 -9.80
N ALA A 92 -5.34 -3.56 -8.90
CA ALA A 92 -5.25 -3.28 -7.48
C ALA A 92 -4.05 -2.36 -7.19
N PRO A 93 -4.12 -1.49 -6.16
CA PRO A 93 -3.01 -0.62 -5.82
C PRO A 93 -1.78 -1.44 -5.44
N SER A 94 -0.60 -1.00 -5.86
CA SER A 94 0.66 -1.65 -5.52
C SER A 94 1.72 -0.60 -5.25
N VAL A 95 2.72 -0.98 -4.45
CA VAL A 95 3.86 -0.13 -4.12
C VAL A 95 5.15 -0.74 -4.65
N ALA A 96 6.12 0.11 -4.94
CA ALA A 96 7.47 -0.28 -5.34
C ALA A 96 8.50 0.67 -4.72
N VAL A 97 9.75 0.23 -4.66
CA VAL A 97 10.87 1.10 -4.30
C VAL A 97 11.03 2.15 -5.39
N ASP A 98 10.91 3.41 -5.00
CA ASP A 98 11.27 4.53 -5.87
C ASP A 98 12.79 4.60 -5.93
N HIS A 99 13.34 4.19 -7.07
CA HIS A 99 14.79 4.22 -7.35
C HIS A 99 15.26 5.59 -7.83
N THR A 100 14.52 6.68 -7.61
CA THR A 100 15.01 8.01 -8.01
C THR A 100 16.24 8.31 -7.17
N PRO A 101 17.45 8.44 -7.78
CA PRO A 101 18.64 8.79 -7.03
C PRO A 101 18.42 10.18 -6.41
N PRO A 102 18.92 10.43 -5.18
CA PRO A 102 18.83 11.75 -4.58
C PRO A 102 19.41 12.79 -5.54
N GLU A 103 18.81 13.99 -5.60
CA GLU A 103 19.16 15.03 -6.58
C GLU A 103 20.65 15.43 -6.56
N ASP A 104 21.36 15.13 -5.46
CA ASP A 104 22.80 15.37 -5.28
C ASP A 104 23.71 14.41 -6.09
N GLU A 105 23.15 13.34 -6.66
CA GLU A 105 23.87 12.35 -7.48
C GLU A 105 23.56 12.45 -9.00
N ARG A 106 22.91 13.54 -9.45
CA ARG A 106 22.56 13.80 -10.86
C ARG A 106 23.46 14.78 -11.59
#